data_AF-A0A850GCG9-F1
#
_entry.id   AF-A0A850GCG9-F1
#
_cell.length_a   1.000
_cell.length_b   1.000
_cell.length_c   1.000
_cell.angle_alpha   90.00
_cell.angle_beta   90.00
_cell.angle_gamma   90.00
#
_symmetry.space_group_name_H-M   'P 1'
#
loop_
_entity.id
_entity.type
_entity.pdbx_description
1 polymer ?
#
loop_
_entity_poly.entity_id
_entity_poly.type
_entity_poly.pdbx_seq_one_letter_code
_entity_poly.pdbx_strand_id
1 'polypeptide(L)'
;MSACIPGGDDDATGGSGSESEEETTSTGSESESTTDTSTESESTESTESESTESTGTESTGTESTDTESTESTDTTDGDTTDGDTTESETAETDTTETDTDTGGNLDCLPADAFEDNDVAEEAFAVEWNDWNGFELYASLEASLCEEEDWYFLDVSSTDFESDPEDRAFYVDIIVEGSSWCGVWCEQPELPVAVENTVSVEVYDAESMQLLVAQTAENGRVNVDKTGAAYDNDLLVRVYGPAVVNYNYKLTLSVREQDGEDECEC
;
A
#
# COMPACT_ATOMS: atom_id res chain seq x y z
N MET A 1 38.72 10.64 -7.98
CA MET A 1 38.96 12.05 -8.34
C MET A 1 39.10 12.16 -9.86
N SER A 2 37.99 12.06 -10.57
CA SER A 2 37.92 12.37 -12.01
C SER A 2 37.35 13.78 -12.13
N ALA A 3 38.07 14.63 -12.86
CA ALA A 3 37.73 16.02 -13.07
C ALA A 3 36.80 16.18 -14.27
N CYS A 4 35.76 16.99 -14.13
CA CYS A 4 34.95 17.50 -15.24
C CYS A 4 35.80 18.43 -16.12
N ILE A 5 35.80 18.17 -17.43
CA ILE A 5 36.41 19.05 -18.45
C ILE A 5 35.29 19.86 -19.11
N PRO A 6 35.33 21.20 -19.10
CA PRO A 6 34.44 22.01 -19.92
C PRO A 6 35.01 22.14 -21.34
N GLY A 7 34.26 21.71 -22.34
CA GLY A 7 34.39 22.18 -23.72
C GLY A 7 33.07 22.89 -24.07
N GLY A 8 33.04 24.10 -24.59
CA GLY A 8 34.00 24.79 -25.43
C GLY A 8 33.20 25.37 -26.58
N ASP A 9 32.88 26.65 -26.50
CA ASP A 9 32.24 27.43 -27.56
C ASP A 9 33.05 27.38 -28.86
N ASP A 10 32.39 27.11 -29.99
CA ASP A 10 32.88 27.51 -31.31
C ASP A 10 31.73 27.83 -32.28
N ASP A 11 31.62 29.12 -32.51
CA ASP A 11 31.12 29.93 -33.63
C ASP A 11 30.84 29.23 -34.99
N ALA A 12 29.65 29.49 -35.56
CA ALA A 12 29.44 29.44 -37.01
C ALA A 12 28.29 30.37 -37.47
N THR A 13 28.65 31.64 -37.66
CA THR A 13 28.15 32.61 -38.67
C THR A 13 27.12 32.17 -39.75
N GLY A 14 26.04 32.96 -39.86
CA GLY A 14 25.58 33.54 -41.15
C GLY A 14 24.13 33.26 -41.59
N GLY A 15 23.28 34.30 -41.67
CA GLY A 15 21.97 34.17 -42.34
C GLY A 15 20.92 35.29 -42.21
N SER A 16 21.29 36.52 -42.58
CA SER A 16 20.47 37.69 -42.97
C SER A 16 18.93 37.62 -43.04
N GLY A 17 18.28 38.60 -42.38
CA GLY A 17 17.25 39.47 -43.00
C GLY A 17 15.82 39.42 -42.46
N SER A 18 15.40 40.45 -41.73
CA SER A 18 14.37 41.43 -42.18
C SER A 18 13.93 42.36 -41.04
N GLU A 19 13.66 43.59 -41.45
CA GLU A 19 13.46 44.84 -40.69
C GLU A 19 12.08 44.95 -40.01
N SER A 20 12.01 45.70 -38.91
CA SER A 20 10.97 46.67 -38.50
C SER A 20 11.31 47.16 -37.07
N GLU A 21 11.74 48.42 -36.88
CA GLU A 21 10.92 49.60 -36.52
C GLU A 21 10.17 49.41 -35.19
N GLU A 22 10.17 50.26 -34.15
CA GLU A 22 10.79 51.53 -33.73
C GLU A 22 10.51 51.71 -32.21
N GLU A 23 11.32 52.55 -31.54
CA GLU A 23 11.13 53.37 -30.31
C GLU A 23 10.23 52.88 -29.13
N THR A 24 10.62 53.00 -27.85
CA THR A 24 10.85 54.26 -27.10
C THR A 24 11.41 53.97 -25.68
N THR A 25 12.42 54.75 -25.30
CA THR A 25 12.66 55.48 -24.04
C THR A 25 11.83 55.18 -22.77
N SER A 26 12.49 54.85 -21.64
CA SER A 26 12.73 55.79 -20.50
C SER A 26 13.05 55.12 -19.15
N THR A 27 14.14 55.61 -18.54
CA THR A 27 14.36 55.93 -17.10
C THR A 27 14.07 54.90 -16.00
N GLY A 28 15.17 54.46 -15.37
CA GLY A 28 15.48 54.85 -13.97
C GLY A 28 14.86 54.00 -12.85
N SER A 29 15.72 53.39 -12.04
CA SER A 29 15.82 53.71 -10.60
C SER A 29 17.03 53.00 -10.00
N GLU A 30 17.93 53.81 -9.48
CA GLU A 30 18.91 53.43 -8.48
C GLU A 30 18.17 53.16 -7.16
N SER A 31 18.52 52.11 -6.44
CA SER A 31 18.31 52.02 -5.01
C SER A 31 19.45 51.24 -4.38
N GLU A 32 20.24 51.99 -3.63
CA GLU A 32 21.27 51.48 -2.76
C GLU A 32 20.69 50.92 -1.46
N SER A 33 21.49 50.04 -0.86
CA SER A 33 21.68 49.88 0.59
C SER A 33 20.57 49.22 1.39
N THR A 34 20.85 48.01 1.88
CA THR A 34 20.94 47.79 3.34
C THR A 34 22.03 46.76 3.68
N THR A 35 22.70 47.08 4.77
CA THR A 35 23.81 46.39 5.45
C THR A 35 23.33 45.35 6.47
N ASP A 36 24.19 44.35 6.66
CA ASP A 36 24.53 43.61 7.89
C ASP A 36 23.45 42.79 8.62
N THR A 37 23.74 41.50 8.87
CA THR A 37 24.27 41.05 10.18
C THR A 37 24.52 39.54 10.16
N SER A 38 25.79 39.16 10.22
CA SER A 38 26.24 37.82 10.62
C SER A 38 25.81 37.56 12.06
N THR A 39 25.18 36.42 12.32
CA THR A 39 25.04 35.89 13.68
C THR A 39 25.71 34.53 13.70
N GLU A 40 26.91 34.49 14.28
CA GLU A 40 27.52 33.27 14.76
C GLU A 40 26.73 32.75 15.96
N SER A 41 26.59 31.44 16.07
CA SER A 41 26.19 30.78 17.31
C SER A 41 27.14 29.62 17.54
N GLU A 42 28.06 29.87 18.46
CA GLU A 42 28.95 28.86 19.03
C GLU A 42 28.23 28.01 20.09
N SER A 43 28.70 26.76 20.19
CA SER A 43 28.78 25.91 21.39
C SER A 43 27.50 25.26 21.95
N THR A 44 27.51 23.93 22.07
CA THR A 44 28.05 23.24 23.26
C THR A 44 28.09 21.72 23.08
N GLU A 45 29.17 21.15 23.60
CA GLU A 45 29.46 19.73 23.64
C GLU A 45 29.08 19.14 25.03
N SER A 46 28.89 17.82 25.01
CA SER A 46 28.99 16.85 26.13
C SER A 46 27.85 16.79 27.17
N THR A 47 27.24 15.61 27.35
CA THR A 47 27.62 14.68 28.44
C THR A 47 26.77 13.40 28.44
N GLU A 48 27.43 12.35 28.92
CA GLU A 48 27.03 10.95 29.02
C GLU A 48 25.78 10.69 29.87
N SER A 49 25.15 9.54 29.62
CA SER A 49 24.39 8.82 30.64
C SER A 49 24.59 7.33 30.45
N GLU A 50 25.38 6.75 31.36
CA GLU A 50 25.46 5.33 31.62
C GLU A 50 24.26 4.83 32.44
N SER A 51 24.08 3.50 32.39
CA SER A 51 23.36 2.63 33.35
C SER A 51 21.83 2.58 33.18
N THR A 52 21.20 1.41 32.99
CA THR A 52 21.32 0.21 33.81
C THR A 52 20.80 -1.03 33.09
N GLU A 53 21.45 -2.16 33.36
CA GLU A 53 20.93 -3.50 33.11
C GLU A 53 19.63 -3.77 33.87
N SER A 54 18.73 -4.54 33.27
CA SER A 54 17.67 -5.22 33.98
C SER A 54 17.70 -6.72 33.66
N THR A 55 17.90 -7.45 34.74
CA THR A 55 17.91 -8.89 34.95
C THR A 55 16.73 -9.62 34.30
N GLY A 56 17.02 -10.80 33.75
CA GLY A 56 16.01 -11.74 33.29
C GLY A 56 15.21 -12.41 34.41
N THR A 57 14.16 -13.10 33.99
CA THR A 57 13.56 -14.23 34.71
C THR A 57 12.97 -15.21 33.71
N GLU A 58 13.40 -16.46 33.85
CA GLU A 58 12.90 -17.63 33.18
C GLU A 58 11.42 -17.91 33.54
N SER A 59 10.69 -18.55 32.65
CA SER A 59 9.55 -19.38 33.02
C SER A 59 9.42 -20.55 32.06
N THR A 60 9.90 -21.69 32.55
CA THR A 60 9.59 -23.05 32.13
C THR A 60 8.11 -23.36 32.33
N GLY A 61 7.47 -24.03 31.37
CA GLY A 61 6.12 -24.58 31.50
C GLY A 61 5.82 -25.63 30.44
N THR A 62 6.08 -26.88 30.78
CA THR A 62 5.73 -28.14 30.10
C THR A 62 4.22 -28.40 30.00
N GLU A 63 3.76 -29.09 28.94
CA GLU A 63 2.87 -30.27 28.91
C GLU A 63 2.57 -30.63 27.42
N SER A 64 2.94 -31.78 26.85
CA SER A 64 2.59 -33.20 27.04
C SER A 64 1.35 -33.70 26.24
N THR A 65 1.66 -34.49 25.19
CA THR A 65 1.06 -35.76 24.73
C THR A 65 -0.41 -35.88 24.25
N ASP A 66 -0.50 -36.39 23.01
CA ASP A 66 -1.41 -37.40 22.43
C ASP A 66 -2.71 -37.78 23.14
N THR A 67 -3.81 -37.82 22.39
CA THR A 67 -4.84 -38.88 22.50
C THR A 67 -5.57 -39.04 21.16
N GLU A 68 -5.73 -40.30 20.76
CA GLU A 68 -6.33 -40.80 19.53
C GLU A 68 -7.88 -40.75 19.49
N SER A 69 -8.37 -41.00 18.27
CA SER A 69 -9.42 -41.99 17.94
C SER A 69 -10.90 -41.59 17.84
N THR A 70 -11.46 -42.03 16.69
CA THR A 70 -12.84 -42.53 16.42
C THR A 70 -13.96 -41.47 16.31
N GLU A 71 -14.96 -41.56 15.43
CA GLU A 71 -15.70 -42.72 14.89
C GLU A 71 -16.16 -42.52 13.43
N SER A 72 -16.30 -43.64 12.74
CA SER A 72 -17.09 -43.79 11.51
C SER A 72 -18.54 -44.08 11.86
N THR A 73 -19.49 -43.45 11.17
CA THR A 73 -20.90 -43.86 11.19
C THR A 73 -21.35 -44.29 9.80
N ASP A 74 -21.67 -45.58 9.74
CA ASP A 74 -22.28 -46.34 8.65
C ASP A 74 -23.79 -46.44 8.95
N THR A 75 -24.68 -46.14 8.00
CA THR A 75 -26.09 -46.61 8.03
C THR A 75 -26.77 -46.53 6.65
N THR A 76 -26.87 -47.70 6.01
CA THR A 76 -28.08 -48.41 5.50
C THR A 76 -29.12 -47.77 4.57
N ASP A 77 -29.20 -48.35 3.36
CA ASP A 77 -30.30 -49.11 2.71
C ASP A 77 -31.78 -48.63 2.68
N GLY A 78 -32.38 -48.74 1.49
CA GLY A 78 -33.83 -48.91 1.23
C GLY A 78 -34.30 -48.22 -0.06
N ASP A 79 -34.30 -48.85 -1.23
CA ASP A 79 -35.28 -49.80 -1.82
C ASP A 79 -36.58 -49.19 -2.41
N THR A 80 -36.69 -49.39 -3.73
CA THR A 80 -37.83 -49.44 -4.69
C THR A 80 -39.06 -48.51 -4.63
N THR A 81 -39.39 -47.91 -5.79
CA THR A 81 -40.76 -47.97 -6.34
C THR A 81 -40.80 -47.71 -7.85
N ASP A 82 -41.46 -48.62 -8.58
CA ASP A 82 -41.90 -48.52 -9.98
C ASP A 82 -43.30 -47.87 -10.02
N GLY A 83 -43.60 -47.01 -11.00
CA GLY A 83 -44.92 -46.37 -11.14
C GLY A 83 -45.10 -45.49 -12.37
N ASP A 84 -45.87 -46.01 -13.33
CA ASP A 84 -46.19 -45.50 -14.67
C ASP A 84 -47.25 -44.36 -14.68
N THR A 85 -47.33 -43.64 -15.82
CA THR A 85 -48.42 -42.79 -16.36
C THR A 85 -48.81 -41.46 -15.67
N THR A 86 -48.62 -40.32 -16.35
CA THR A 86 -49.64 -39.58 -17.15
C THR A 86 -49.15 -38.17 -17.57
N GLU A 87 -49.52 -37.77 -18.79
CA GLU A 87 -49.48 -36.38 -19.28
C GLU A 87 -50.38 -35.45 -18.44
N SER A 88 -49.92 -34.23 -18.16
CA SER A 88 -50.59 -32.97 -18.58
C SER A 88 -49.96 -31.75 -17.92
N GLU A 89 -49.84 -30.70 -18.72
CA GLU A 89 -49.38 -29.35 -18.37
C GLU A 89 -50.24 -28.70 -17.28
N THR A 90 -49.58 -28.07 -16.30
CA THR A 90 -50.09 -26.90 -15.59
C THR A 90 -48.93 -25.99 -15.22
N ALA A 91 -48.95 -24.78 -15.78
CA ALA A 91 -48.18 -23.65 -15.31
C ALA A 91 -48.69 -23.25 -13.93
N GLU A 92 -47.82 -23.12 -12.94
CA GLU A 92 -48.04 -22.34 -11.72
C GLU A 92 -46.68 -22.01 -11.08
N THR A 93 -46.43 -20.70 -10.98
CA THR A 93 -45.73 -19.98 -9.90
C THR A 93 -44.40 -20.54 -9.34
N ASP A 94 -43.30 -19.95 -9.82
CA ASP A 94 -42.03 -19.84 -9.11
C ASP A 94 -42.25 -19.13 -7.76
N THR A 95 -42.41 -19.91 -6.69
CA THR A 95 -42.11 -19.46 -5.33
C THR A 95 -40.63 -19.71 -5.09
N THR A 96 -39.81 -18.70 -5.37
CA THR A 96 -38.44 -18.65 -4.85
C THR A 96 -38.52 -18.69 -3.33
N GLU A 97 -38.13 -19.83 -2.76
CA GLU A 97 -37.88 -19.97 -1.34
C GLU A 97 -36.82 -18.93 -0.97
N THR A 98 -37.25 -17.92 -0.22
CA THR A 98 -36.35 -16.96 0.39
C THR A 98 -35.92 -17.60 1.71
N ASP A 99 -34.81 -18.33 1.67
CA ASP A 99 -34.08 -18.70 2.88
C ASP A 99 -33.76 -17.41 3.62
N THR A 100 -34.53 -17.15 4.67
CA THR A 100 -34.34 -16.00 5.54
C THR A 100 -33.41 -16.46 6.64
N ASP A 101 -32.14 -16.64 6.29
CA ASP A 101 -31.09 -16.86 7.29
C ASP A 101 -30.97 -15.57 8.11
N THR A 102 -31.54 -15.62 9.31
CA THR A 102 -31.59 -14.52 10.27
C THR A 102 -30.35 -14.60 11.16
N GLY A 103 -29.17 -14.63 10.53
CA GLY A 103 -27.92 -14.15 11.10
C GLY A 103 -27.62 -12.85 10.37
N GLY A 104 -27.34 -11.75 11.08
CA GLY A 104 -27.04 -10.47 10.45
C GLY A 104 -25.69 -10.51 9.74
N ASN A 105 -25.62 -11.25 8.63
CA ASN A 105 -24.56 -11.16 7.67
C ASN A 105 -24.69 -9.76 7.07
N LEU A 106 -23.72 -8.90 7.30
CA LEU A 106 -23.58 -7.73 6.45
C LEU A 106 -23.41 -8.30 5.04
N ASP A 107 -24.41 -8.12 4.17
CA ASP A 107 -24.26 -8.47 2.76
C ASP A 107 -22.97 -7.77 2.30
N CYS A 108 -21.95 -8.58 1.98
CA CYS A 108 -20.69 -8.09 1.47
C CYS A 108 -20.97 -7.14 0.31
N LEU A 109 -20.14 -6.10 0.17
CA LEU A 109 -20.13 -5.36 -1.08
C LEU A 109 -19.90 -6.38 -2.21
N PRO A 110 -20.39 -6.12 -3.44
CA PRO A 110 -20.12 -7.01 -4.55
C PRO A 110 -18.63 -7.31 -4.57
N ALA A 111 -18.25 -8.59 -4.50
CA ALA A 111 -16.88 -9.04 -4.64
C ALA A 111 -16.24 -8.25 -5.78
N ASP A 112 -15.11 -7.61 -5.49
CA ASP A 112 -14.43 -6.82 -6.49
C ASP A 112 -13.70 -7.75 -7.49
N ALA A 113 -12.80 -7.20 -8.29
CA ALA A 113 -12.11 -7.97 -9.30
C ALA A 113 -10.95 -8.84 -8.74
N PHE A 114 -10.64 -8.72 -7.45
CA PHE A 114 -9.46 -9.31 -6.82
C PHE A 114 -9.79 -10.56 -6.01
N GLU A 115 -11.04 -10.70 -5.60
CA GLU A 115 -11.56 -11.87 -4.89
C GLU A 115 -11.47 -13.17 -5.73
N ASP A 116 -11.19 -14.33 -5.15
CA ASP A 116 -10.99 -14.61 -3.71
C ASP A 116 -9.52 -14.36 -3.31
N ASN A 117 -9.28 -13.46 -2.35
CA ASN A 117 -7.94 -13.16 -1.84
C ASN A 117 -7.90 -13.07 -0.30
N ASP A 118 -8.72 -13.89 0.36
CA ASP A 118 -8.88 -13.97 1.81
C ASP A 118 -7.70 -14.64 2.56
N VAL A 119 -6.80 -15.33 1.84
CA VAL A 119 -5.62 -15.99 2.42
C VAL A 119 -4.34 -15.72 1.63
N ALA A 120 -3.19 -15.81 2.30
CA ALA A 120 -1.88 -15.53 1.71
C ALA A 120 -1.56 -16.40 0.48
N GLU A 121 -1.99 -17.66 0.47
CA GLU A 121 -1.81 -18.58 -0.65
C GLU A 121 -2.64 -18.22 -1.89
N GLU A 122 -3.70 -17.44 -1.70
CA GLU A 122 -4.62 -16.96 -2.74
C GLU A 122 -4.45 -15.46 -3.01
N ALA A 123 -3.36 -14.87 -2.50
CA ALA A 123 -3.05 -13.46 -2.68
C ALA A 123 -3.14 -13.02 -4.16
N PHE A 124 -3.85 -11.92 -4.40
CA PHE A 124 -4.01 -11.37 -5.74
C PHE A 124 -2.67 -10.85 -6.26
N ALA A 125 -2.21 -11.35 -7.41
CA ALA A 125 -0.99 -10.89 -8.04
C ALA A 125 -1.19 -9.49 -8.66
N VAL A 126 -0.60 -8.47 -8.05
CA VAL A 126 -0.75 -7.08 -8.48
C VAL A 126 0.04 -6.82 -9.75
N GLU A 127 -0.64 -6.35 -10.79
CA GLU A 127 0.02 -5.83 -11.99
C GLU A 127 0.50 -4.39 -11.76
N TRP A 128 1.79 -4.13 -11.97
CA TRP A 128 2.33 -2.77 -11.94
C TRP A 128 1.70 -1.91 -13.04
N ASN A 129 1.13 -0.77 -12.66
CA ASN A 129 0.52 0.17 -13.59
C ASN A 129 1.57 0.97 -14.37
N ASP A 130 2.71 1.25 -13.75
CA ASP A 130 3.80 2.01 -14.36
C ASP A 130 5.18 1.50 -13.92
N TRP A 131 6.15 1.63 -14.82
CA TRP A 131 7.58 1.39 -14.59
C TRP A 131 8.35 2.43 -15.40
N ASN A 132 9.01 3.35 -14.72
CA ASN A 132 9.74 4.45 -15.35
C ASN A 132 11.28 4.30 -15.31
N GLY A 133 11.77 3.15 -14.82
CA GLY A 133 13.20 2.86 -14.68
C GLY A 133 13.72 3.00 -13.25
N PHE A 134 13.01 3.72 -12.38
CA PHE A 134 13.40 3.95 -10.98
C PHE A 134 12.25 3.76 -9.99
N GLU A 135 11.01 3.62 -10.46
CA GLU A 135 9.82 3.41 -9.66
C GLU A 135 8.87 2.41 -10.32
N LEU A 136 8.47 1.39 -9.56
CA LEU A 136 7.29 0.58 -9.81
C LEU A 136 6.11 1.21 -9.08
N TYR A 137 4.99 1.37 -9.77
CA TYR A 137 3.79 1.98 -9.21
C TYR A 137 2.55 1.14 -9.51
N ALA A 138 1.72 0.91 -8.50
CA ALA A 138 0.39 0.33 -8.66
C ALA A 138 -0.66 1.08 -7.83
N SER A 139 -1.89 1.14 -8.33
CA SER A 139 -3.04 1.73 -7.67
C SER A 139 -4.29 0.95 -8.04
N LEU A 140 -5.01 0.48 -7.03
CA LEU A 140 -6.24 -0.29 -7.17
C LEU A 140 -7.34 0.22 -6.24
N GLU A 141 -8.59 0.03 -6.66
CA GLU A 141 -9.79 0.32 -5.88
C GLU A 141 -10.42 -1.02 -5.51
N ALA A 142 -10.42 -1.36 -4.23
CA ALA A 142 -10.84 -2.65 -3.70
C ALA A 142 -11.95 -2.48 -2.64
N SER A 143 -12.59 -3.58 -2.27
CA SER A 143 -13.64 -3.64 -1.25
C SER A 143 -13.27 -4.65 -0.19
N LEU A 144 -13.00 -4.19 1.03
CA LEU A 144 -12.79 -5.10 2.15
C LEU A 144 -14.17 -5.63 2.58
N CYS A 145 -14.44 -6.90 2.30
CA CYS A 145 -15.69 -7.58 2.59
C CYS A 145 -15.52 -8.69 3.63
N GLU A 146 -14.40 -9.39 3.57
CA GLU A 146 -13.99 -10.36 4.57
C GLU A 146 -13.07 -9.71 5.62
N GLU A 147 -12.51 -10.52 6.53
CA GLU A 147 -11.62 -9.98 7.56
C GLU A 147 -10.32 -9.42 6.96
N GLU A 148 -9.88 -9.91 5.79
CA GLU A 148 -8.61 -9.58 5.17
C GLU A 148 -8.58 -9.76 3.64
N ASP A 149 -7.75 -8.95 2.98
CA ASP A 149 -7.40 -9.04 1.56
C ASP A 149 -5.87 -9.20 1.45
N TRP A 150 -5.41 -10.18 0.66
CA TRP A 150 -4.00 -10.45 0.40
C TRP A 150 -3.60 -10.06 -1.02
N TYR A 151 -2.43 -9.45 -1.14
CA TYR A 151 -1.85 -9.01 -2.42
C TYR A 151 -0.39 -9.46 -2.54
N PHE A 152 -0.03 -10.04 -3.68
CA PHE A 152 1.34 -10.43 -4.01
C PHE A 152 1.97 -9.42 -4.96
N LEU A 153 3.19 -8.97 -4.63
CA LEU A 153 3.97 -8.01 -5.40
C LEU A 153 5.24 -8.69 -5.93
N ASP A 154 5.33 -8.84 -7.25
CA ASP A 154 6.54 -9.30 -7.94
C ASP A 154 7.51 -8.13 -8.11
N VAL A 155 8.37 -7.95 -7.11
CA VAL A 155 9.37 -6.88 -7.09
C VAL A 155 10.69 -7.40 -7.66
N SER A 156 11.06 -8.63 -7.30
CA SER A 156 12.36 -9.20 -7.61
C SER A 156 12.58 -9.48 -9.10
N SER A 157 11.51 -9.52 -9.91
CA SER A 157 11.63 -9.59 -11.37
C SER A 157 12.04 -8.27 -12.03
N THR A 158 12.03 -7.16 -11.28
CA THR A 158 12.41 -5.84 -11.78
C THR A 158 13.90 -5.58 -11.56
N ASP A 159 14.61 -5.30 -12.65
CA ASP A 159 16.03 -4.94 -12.61
C ASP A 159 16.20 -3.46 -12.23
N PHE A 160 16.21 -3.17 -10.93
CA PHE A 160 16.66 -1.88 -10.42
C PHE A 160 18.20 -1.79 -10.47
N GLU A 161 18.73 -0.59 -10.69
CA GLU A 161 20.18 -0.36 -10.83
C GLU A 161 20.85 0.04 -9.49
N SER A 162 20.07 0.56 -8.54
CA SER A 162 20.55 1.02 -7.23
C SER A 162 20.97 -0.13 -6.30
N ASP A 163 21.67 0.21 -5.21
CA ASP A 163 21.89 -0.74 -4.11
C ASP A 163 20.52 -1.12 -3.50
N PRO A 164 20.24 -2.41 -3.23
CA PRO A 164 19.03 -2.83 -2.53
C PRO A 164 18.83 -2.13 -1.17
N GLU A 165 19.91 -1.73 -0.49
CA GLU A 165 19.79 -0.99 0.78
C GLU A 165 19.08 0.37 0.62
N ASP A 166 19.09 0.95 -0.58
CA ASP A 166 18.45 2.24 -0.91
C ASP A 166 17.03 2.07 -1.48
N ARG A 167 16.50 0.85 -1.46
CA ARG A 167 15.15 0.51 -1.93
C ARG A 167 14.12 1.09 -0.97
N ALA A 168 13.28 1.99 -1.46
CA ALA A 168 12.18 2.56 -0.70
C ALA A 168 10.83 1.93 -1.11
N PHE A 169 9.98 1.67 -0.12
CA PHE A 169 8.68 1.05 -0.27
C PHE A 169 7.59 1.90 0.38
N TYR A 170 6.51 2.10 -0.37
CA TYR A 170 5.36 2.92 -0.01
C TYR A 170 4.08 2.12 -0.10
N VAL A 171 3.26 2.21 0.95
CA VAL A 171 1.88 1.73 0.94
C VAL A 171 0.98 2.83 1.44
N ASP A 172 0.04 3.24 0.59
CA ASP A 172 -1.02 4.17 0.92
C ASP A 172 -2.37 3.47 0.83
N ILE A 173 -3.11 3.45 1.94
CA ILE A 173 -4.48 2.98 1.99
C ILE A 173 -5.38 4.13 2.41
N ILE A 174 -6.42 4.39 1.62
CA ILE A 174 -7.45 5.38 1.91
C ILE A 174 -8.82 4.73 1.77
N VAL A 175 -9.50 4.55 2.90
CA VAL A 175 -10.90 4.11 2.94
C VAL A 175 -11.81 5.20 2.37
N GLU A 176 -12.88 4.80 1.67
CA GLU A 176 -13.87 5.72 1.11
C GLU A 176 -14.42 6.69 2.17
N GLY A 177 -14.49 7.98 1.81
CA GLY A 177 -14.87 9.05 2.75
C GLY A 177 -13.68 9.62 3.56
N SER A 178 -12.47 9.11 3.34
CA SER A 178 -11.24 9.62 3.93
C SER A 178 -10.37 10.36 2.89
N SER A 179 -9.36 11.12 3.33
CA SER A 179 -8.42 11.85 2.44
C SER A 179 -7.10 12.25 3.12
N TRP A 180 -5.98 12.34 2.40
CA TRP A 180 -4.71 12.74 3.04
C TRP A 180 -4.68 14.16 3.61
N CYS A 181 -5.51 15.04 3.04
CA CYS A 181 -5.40 16.46 3.28
C CYS A 181 -6.44 16.98 4.31
N GLY A 182 -7.58 16.30 4.44
CA GLY A 182 -8.58 16.55 5.47
C GLY A 182 -9.19 17.95 5.44
N VAL A 183 -9.63 18.42 6.61
CA VAL A 183 -10.42 19.66 6.74
C VAL A 183 -9.70 20.94 6.28
N TRP A 184 -8.36 20.95 6.26
CA TRP A 184 -7.57 22.14 5.91
C TRP A 184 -7.60 22.48 4.42
N CYS A 185 -7.98 21.54 3.58
CA CYS A 185 -8.22 21.73 2.15
C CYS A 185 -9.62 21.29 1.72
N GLU A 186 -10.56 21.31 2.68
CA GLU A 186 -11.98 21.01 2.44
C GLU A 186 -12.21 19.60 1.87
N GLN A 187 -11.33 18.65 2.18
CA GLN A 187 -11.45 17.24 1.80
C GLN A 187 -12.10 16.42 2.92
N PRO A 188 -12.81 15.33 2.58
CA PRO A 188 -13.51 14.51 3.56
C PRO A 188 -12.55 13.80 4.52
N GLU A 189 -12.99 13.61 5.77
CA GLU A 189 -12.21 12.97 6.82
C GLU A 189 -13.13 12.12 7.69
N LEU A 190 -12.79 10.83 7.80
CA LEU A 190 -13.47 9.92 8.70
C LEU A 190 -13.07 10.22 10.15
N PRO A 191 -14.04 10.27 11.09
CA PRO A 191 -13.73 10.38 12.50
C PRO A 191 -12.99 9.14 12.98
N VAL A 192 -12.19 9.28 14.04
CA VAL A 192 -11.59 8.14 14.73
C VAL A 192 -12.71 7.25 15.27
N ALA A 193 -12.80 6.02 14.76
CA ALA A 193 -13.79 5.03 15.16
C ALA A 193 -13.32 3.62 14.78
N VAL A 194 -13.82 2.60 15.50
CA VAL A 194 -13.51 1.21 15.17
C VAL A 194 -13.95 0.89 13.75
N GLU A 195 -15.09 1.44 13.32
CA GLU A 195 -15.65 1.17 12.01
C GLU A 195 -14.82 1.75 10.85
N ASN A 196 -13.91 2.69 11.14
CA ASN A 196 -13.01 3.27 10.16
C ASN A 196 -11.58 2.71 10.32
N THR A 197 -11.42 1.62 11.06
CA THR A 197 -10.11 1.03 11.30
C THR A 197 -9.67 0.21 10.11
N VAL A 198 -8.50 0.52 9.58
CA VAL A 198 -7.81 -0.27 8.57
C VAL A 198 -6.39 -0.56 9.03
N SER A 199 -5.94 -1.78 8.79
CA SER A 199 -4.61 -2.25 9.10
C SER A 199 -3.92 -2.77 7.86
N VAL A 200 -2.61 -2.67 7.84
CA VAL A 200 -1.75 -3.28 6.83
C VAL A 200 -0.61 -4.02 7.50
N GLU A 201 -0.32 -5.19 6.97
CA GLU A 201 0.90 -5.94 7.25
C GLU A 201 1.64 -6.21 5.93
N VAL A 202 2.96 -6.14 5.98
CA VAL A 202 3.83 -6.39 4.83
C VAL A 202 4.81 -7.48 5.22
N TYR A 203 4.90 -8.51 4.40
CA TYR A 203 5.75 -9.67 4.60
C TYR A 203 6.72 -9.82 3.43
N ASP A 204 7.89 -10.36 3.73
CA ASP A 204 8.71 -11.02 2.73
C ASP A 204 7.99 -12.28 2.24
N ALA A 205 7.73 -12.39 0.93
CA ALA A 205 6.85 -13.42 0.38
C ALA A 205 7.45 -14.84 0.46
N GLU A 206 8.79 -14.98 0.45
CA GLU A 206 9.45 -16.28 0.52
C GLU A 206 9.47 -16.81 1.97
N SER A 207 9.86 -15.96 2.91
CA SER A 207 10.10 -16.36 4.29
C SER A 207 8.91 -16.18 5.22
N MET A 208 7.86 -15.47 4.77
CA MET A 208 6.74 -14.99 5.61
C MET A 208 7.22 -14.16 6.80
N GLN A 209 8.40 -13.54 6.72
CA GLN A 209 8.88 -12.63 7.74
C GLN A 209 8.08 -11.33 7.69
N LEU A 210 7.46 -10.96 8.80
CA LEU A 210 6.81 -9.66 8.95
C LEU A 210 7.85 -8.52 8.89
N LEU A 211 7.68 -7.62 7.93
CA LEU A 211 8.52 -6.44 7.73
C LEU A 211 7.88 -5.19 8.34
N VAL A 212 6.57 -5.02 8.19
CA VAL A 212 5.82 -3.84 8.65
C VAL A 212 4.45 -4.27 9.16
N ALA A 213 3.99 -3.64 10.23
CA ALA A 213 2.58 -3.68 10.67
C ALA A 213 2.15 -2.27 11.07
N GLN A 214 1.01 -1.81 10.57
CA GLN A 214 0.46 -0.50 10.89
C GLN A 214 -1.07 -0.53 10.88
N THR A 215 -1.68 0.19 11.83
CA THR A 215 -3.13 0.29 11.99
C THR A 215 -3.51 1.75 12.17
N ALA A 216 -4.62 2.17 11.60
CA ALA A 216 -5.20 3.49 11.80
C ALA A 216 -6.72 3.45 11.90
N GLU A 217 -7.29 4.20 12.85
CA GLU A 217 -8.73 4.24 13.16
C GLU A 217 -9.49 5.33 12.37
N ASN A 218 -8.84 6.00 11.41
CA ASN A 218 -9.38 7.11 10.63
C ASN A 218 -9.39 6.81 9.12
N GLY A 219 -9.32 5.52 8.75
CA GLY A 219 -9.37 5.01 7.40
C GLY A 219 -8.17 5.36 6.52
N ARG A 220 -7.02 5.68 7.13
CA ARG A 220 -5.81 6.12 6.40
C ARG A 220 -4.55 5.49 6.97
N VAL A 221 -3.85 4.71 6.16
CA VAL A 221 -2.54 4.14 6.50
C VAL A 221 -1.53 4.56 5.45
N ASN A 222 -0.38 5.05 5.91
CA ASN A 222 0.77 5.43 5.10
C ASN A 222 1.99 4.73 5.68
N VAL A 223 2.56 3.81 4.91
CA VAL A 223 3.83 3.14 5.16
C VAL A 223 4.86 3.80 4.26
N ASP A 224 5.97 4.22 4.87
CA ASP A 224 7.17 4.73 4.20
C ASP A 224 8.38 4.04 4.85
N LYS A 225 9.05 3.18 4.08
CA LYS A 225 10.16 2.35 4.55
C LYS A 225 11.27 2.27 3.52
N THR A 226 12.46 1.91 4.01
CA THR A 226 13.65 1.74 3.17
C THR A 226 14.44 0.54 3.67
N GLY A 227 15.10 -0.18 2.74
CA GLY A 227 16.05 -1.24 3.03
C GLY A 227 15.96 -2.43 2.08
N ALA A 228 16.99 -3.28 2.11
CA ALA A 228 17.15 -4.41 1.19
C ALA A 228 16.01 -5.45 1.22
N ALA A 229 15.23 -5.52 2.29
CA ALA A 229 14.08 -6.43 2.37
C ALA A 229 12.97 -6.08 1.35
N TYR A 230 12.92 -4.83 0.89
CA TYR A 230 11.90 -4.38 -0.08
C TYR A 230 12.33 -4.60 -1.54
N ASP A 231 13.48 -5.24 -1.76
CA ASP A 231 13.94 -5.70 -3.08
C ASP A 231 13.45 -7.12 -3.39
N ASN A 232 12.94 -7.83 -2.38
CA ASN A 232 12.33 -9.15 -2.51
C ASN A 232 10.85 -9.02 -2.90
N ASP A 233 10.26 -10.12 -3.37
CA ASP A 233 8.81 -10.21 -3.54
C ASP A 233 8.10 -10.04 -2.20
N LEU A 234 6.96 -9.34 -2.22
CA LEU A 234 6.24 -8.94 -1.02
C LEU A 234 4.82 -9.51 -1.01
N LEU A 235 4.34 -9.80 0.20
CA LEU A 235 2.91 -9.98 0.47
C LEU A 235 2.40 -8.80 1.28
N VAL A 236 1.30 -8.21 0.85
CA VAL A 236 0.59 -7.15 1.56
C VAL A 236 -0.75 -7.69 2.00
N ARG A 237 -1.00 -7.68 3.30
CA ARG A 237 -2.28 -8.02 3.90
C ARG A 237 -2.97 -6.74 4.35
N VAL A 238 -4.14 -6.46 3.79
CA VAL A 238 -5.03 -5.38 4.25
C VAL A 238 -6.13 -6.02 5.08
N TYR A 239 -6.39 -5.53 6.28
CA TYR A 239 -7.42 -6.12 7.13
C TYR A 239 -8.09 -5.09 8.03
N GLY A 240 -9.27 -5.44 8.52
CA GLY A 240 -10.14 -4.55 9.28
C GLY A 240 -10.95 -5.30 10.33
N PRO A 241 -11.74 -4.57 11.15
CA PRO A 241 -12.65 -5.20 12.07
C PRO A 241 -13.83 -5.84 11.33
N ALA A 242 -14.21 -7.06 11.71
CA ALA A 242 -15.28 -7.89 11.12
C ALA A 242 -16.72 -7.31 11.19
N VAL A 243 -16.88 -6.01 11.46
CA VAL A 243 -18.18 -5.34 11.63
C VAL A 243 -18.45 -4.31 10.53
N VAL A 244 -17.58 -4.19 9.53
CA VAL A 244 -17.71 -3.19 8.46
C VAL A 244 -17.20 -3.73 7.14
N ASN A 245 -17.91 -3.39 6.07
CA ASN A 245 -17.44 -3.53 4.70
C ASN A 245 -17.18 -2.13 4.15
N TYR A 246 -16.03 -1.87 3.55
CA TYR A 246 -15.74 -0.57 2.95
C TYR A 246 -14.89 -0.68 1.69
N ASN A 247 -15.16 0.22 0.76
CA ASN A 247 -14.26 0.45 -0.37
C ASN A 247 -13.00 1.17 0.14
N TYR A 248 -11.86 0.84 -0.45
CA TYR A 248 -10.61 1.55 -0.22
C TYR A 248 -9.80 1.66 -1.50
N LYS A 249 -8.95 2.69 -1.53
CA LYS A 249 -7.91 2.82 -2.53
C LYS A 249 -6.60 2.36 -1.91
N LEU A 250 -5.96 1.38 -2.56
CA LEU A 250 -4.59 0.96 -2.26
C LEU A 250 -3.65 1.55 -3.32
N THR A 251 -2.56 2.15 -2.87
CA THR A 251 -1.49 2.64 -3.73
C THR A 251 -0.17 2.08 -3.20
N LEU A 252 0.62 1.52 -4.11
CA LEU A 252 1.86 0.83 -3.84
C LEU A 252 2.94 1.45 -4.70
N SER A 253 4.09 1.73 -4.11
CA SER A 253 5.26 2.18 -4.86
C SER A 253 6.54 1.56 -4.30
N VAL A 254 7.41 1.14 -5.21
CA VAL A 254 8.76 0.67 -4.92
C VAL A 254 9.70 1.54 -5.74
N ARG A 255 10.61 2.28 -5.09
CA ARG A 255 11.48 3.24 -5.78
C ARG A 255 12.93 3.20 -5.33
N GLU A 256 13.82 3.68 -6.18
CA GLU A 256 15.21 3.99 -5.82
C GLU A 256 15.27 5.32 -5.07
N GLN A 257 15.84 5.35 -3.86
CA GLN A 257 15.97 6.60 -3.09
C GLN A 257 16.95 7.59 -3.74
N ASP A 258 18.00 7.09 -4.39
CA ASP A 258 19.06 7.89 -4.99
C ASP A 258 18.72 8.49 -6.36
N GLY A 259 17.60 8.10 -6.97
CA GLY A 259 17.17 8.62 -8.28
C GLY A 259 16.75 10.11 -8.27
N GLU A 260 16.52 10.70 -7.09
CA GLU A 260 16.05 12.09 -6.96
C GLU A 260 17.18 13.14 -6.78
N ASP A 261 18.45 12.74 -6.58
CA ASP A 261 19.55 13.68 -6.30
C ASP A 261 20.22 14.29 -7.56
N GLU A 262 19.62 14.12 -8.73
CA GLU A 262 20.09 14.75 -9.98
C GLU A 262 19.90 16.29 -10.01
N CYS A 263 19.53 16.91 -8.89
CA CYS A 263 19.33 18.36 -8.75
C CYS A 263 20.40 19.10 -7.93
N GLU A 264 21.58 18.50 -7.65
CA GLU A 264 22.74 19.27 -7.20
C GLU A 264 23.38 20.04 -8.37
N CYS A 265 22.89 21.27 -8.61
CA CYS A 265 23.52 22.28 -9.46
C CYS A 265 24.02 23.48 -8.63
#